data_AF-A0A0P9Q7E5-F1
#
_entry.id   AF-A0A0P9Q7E5-F1
#
_cell.length_a   1.000
_cell.length_b   1.000
_cell.length_c   1.000
_cell.angle_alpha   90.00
_cell.angle_beta   90.00
_cell.angle_gamma   90.00
#
_symmetry.space_group_name_H-M   'P 1'
#
loop_
_entity.id
_entity.type
_entity.pdbx_description
1 polymer ?
#
loop_
_entity_poly.entity_id
_entity_poly.type
_entity_poly.pdbx_seq_one_letter_code
_entity_poly.pdbx_strand_id
1 'polypeptide(L)'
;MLIGEGYPAMTSFSHWFKQEGGVMSCLICAGQAESIACTDGWEERHCSQCGRYRMSSALVFTLMEQGQIFDTQRMRTWLRAQRCEVSLPIIDIDEALLAR
;
A
#
# COMPACT_ATOMS: atom_id res chain seq x y z
N MET A 1 24.98 11.36 26.32
CA MET A 1 24.39 12.59 25.75
C MET A 1 24.31 12.37 24.24
N LEU A 2 23.24 11.71 23.77
CA LEU A 2 22.03 12.32 23.21
C LEU A 2 22.29 13.20 21.98
N ILE A 3 22.31 12.57 20.81
CA ILE A 3 21.64 12.97 19.57
C ILE A 3 21.33 11.64 18.87
N GLY A 4 20.14 11.07 19.04
CA GLY A 4 18.92 11.51 18.37
C GLY A 4 18.64 10.47 17.29
N GLU A 5 17.72 9.56 17.55
CA GLU A 5 17.21 8.57 16.61
C GLU A 5 16.62 9.31 15.40
N GLY A 6 17.44 9.49 14.37
CA GLY A 6 17.06 10.12 13.13
C GLY A 6 16.22 9.16 12.31
N TYR A 7 14.91 9.36 12.31
CA TYR A 7 14.01 8.88 11.28
C TYR A 7 14.67 9.08 9.90
N PRO A 8 14.81 8.05 9.05
CA PRO A 8 15.29 8.26 7.69
C PRO A 8 14.25 9.08 6.93
N ALA A 9 14.52 10.37 6.78
CA ALA A 9 13.78 11.26 5.91
C ALA A 9 13.97 10.83 4.44
N MET A 10 12.92 10.27 3.85
CA MET A 10 12.52 10.49 2.45
C MET A 10 13.52 10.18 1.32
N THR A 11 14.38 9.16 1.41
CA THR A 11 15.16 8.73 0.24
C THR A 11 14.37 7.75 -0.65
N SER A 12 13.40 8.34 -1.37
CA SER A 12 12.72 7.82 -2.56
C SER A 12 11.74 6.66 -2.32
N PHE A 13 10.44 6.96 -2.31
CA PHE A 13 9.36 5.97 -2.45
C PHE A 13 9.61 4.99 -3.61
N SER A 14 10.17 5.50 -4.70
CA SER A 14 10.60 4.73 -5.87
C SER A 14 11.80 3.83 -5.62
N HIS A 15 12.62 4.06 -4.59
CA HIS A 15 13.69 3.14 -4.17
C HIS A 15 13.14 2.02 -3.28
N TRP A 16 12.19 2.34 -2.39
CA TRP A 16 11.44 1.37 -1.60
C TRP A 16 10.59 0.42 -2.48
N PHE A 17 9.97 0.95 -3.56
CA PHE A 17 9.22 0.13 -4.53
C PHE A 17 10.13 -0.69 -5.48
N LYS A 18 11.36 -0.24 -5.73
CA LYS A 18 12.24 -0.77 -6.81
C LYS A 18 13.40 -1.65 -6.34
N GLN A 19 13.64 -1.82 -5.04
CA GLN A 19 14.62 -2.79 -4.53
C GLN A 19 13.97 -4.18 -4.32
N GLU A 20 13.91 -4.95 -5.41
CA GLU A 20 13.91 -6.43 -5.46
C GLU A 20 12.79 -7.22 -4.74
N GLY A 21 11.65 -6.58 -4.44
CA GLY A 21 10.53 -7.23 -3.75
C GLY A 21 9.12 -6.70 -4.09
N GLY A 22 8.92 -6.05 -5.24
CA GLY A 22 7.62 -5.45 -5.64
C GLY A 22 6.45 -6.44 -5.80
N VAL A 23 6.73 -7.75 -5.81
CA VAL A 23 5.76 -8.86 -5.90
C VAL A 23 5.44 -9.45 -4.51
N MET A 24 6.15 -9.04 -3.46
CA MET A 24 6.03 -9.62 -2.12
C MET A 24 5.84 -8.58 -1.01
N SER A 25 5.47 -7.34 -1.38
CA SER A 25 5.28 -6.24 -0.43
C SER A 25 3.86 -5.68 -0.47
N CYS A 26 3.39 -5.26 0.71
CA CYS A 26 2.12 -4.59 0.89
C CYS A 26 2.26 -3.14 0.45
N LEU A 27 1.43 -2.75 -0.53
CA LEU A 27 1.37 -1.39 -1.06
C LEU A 27 0.84 -0.35 -0.06
N ILE A 28 0.23 -0.78 1.06
CA ILE A 28 -0.31 0.11 2.09
C ILE A 28 0.68 0.34 3.23
N CYS A 29 1.28 -0.73 3.77
CA CYS A 29 2.08 -0.66 4.99
C CYS A 29 3.53 -1.07 4.82
N ALA A 30 3.97 -1.28 3.57
CA ALA A 30 5.32 -1.67 3.25
C ALA A 30 5.82 -3.01 3.85
N GLY A 31 4.94 -3.79 4.48
CA GLY A 31 5.27 -5.08 5.07
C GLY A 31 5.24 -6.22 4.06
N GLN A 32 5.54 -7.44 4.53
CA GLN A 32 5.41 -8.65 3.72
C GLN A 32 3.96 -8.84 3.23
N ALA A 33 3.80 -9.09 1.94
CA ALA A 33 2.55 -9.50 1.33
C ALA A 33 2.79 -10.56 0.25
N GLU A 34 1.74 -11.27 -0.13
CA GLU A 34 1.71 -12.11 -1.31
C GLU A 34 1.01 -11.34 -2.44
N SER A 35 1.65 -11.24 -3.61
CA SER A 35 0.95 -10.79 -4.81
C SER A 35 0.14 -11.92 -5.40
N ILE A 36 -1.15 -11.66 -5.61
CA ILE A 36 -2.08 -12.62 -6.19
C ILE A 36 -2.26 -12.27 -7.66
N ALA A 37 -2.07 -13.24 -8.55
CA ALA A 37 -2.30 -13.06 -9.98
C ALA A 37 -3.75 -12.63 -10.23
N CYS A 38 -3.93 -11.54 -10.97
CA CYS A 38 -5.24 -10.95 -11.27
C CYS A 38 -5.32 -10.57 -12.75
N THR A 39 -6.51 -10.10 -13.16
CA THR A 39 -6.73 -9.52 -14.49
C THR A 39 -5.82 -8.33 -14.72
N ASP A 40 -5.40 -8.14 -15.97
CA ASP A 40 -4.59 -7.01 -16.39
C ASP A 40 -5.18 -5.66 -15.91
N GLY A 41 -4.32 -4.76 -15.45
CA GLY A 41 -4.71 -3.47 -14.87
C GLY A 41 -5.12 -3.49 -13.39
N TRP A 42 -5.07 -4.65 -12.72
CA TRP A 42 -5.32 -4.78 -11.29
C TRP A 42 -4.16 -5.43 -10.54
N GLU A 43 -3.85 -4.86 -9.39
CA GLU A 43 -2.89 -5.37 -8.41
C GLU A 43 -3.64 -5.90 -7.20
N GLU A 44 -3.56 -7.21 -6.97
CA GLU A 44 -4.14 -7.82 -5.79
C GLU A 44 -3.04 -8.28 -4.83
N ARG A 45 -3.17 -7.91 -3.56
CA ARG A 45 -2.19 -8.20 -2.53
C ARG A 45 -2.85 -8.81 -1.30
N HIS A 46 -2.18 -9.76 -0.68
CA HIS A 46 -2.54 -10.33 0.61
C HIS A 46 -1.45 -10.06 1.63
N CYS A 47 -1.69 -9.12 2.53
CA CYS A 47 -0.80 -8.84 3.65
C CYS A 47 -1.33 -9.47 4.94
N SER A 48 -0.47 -10.03 5.79
CA SER A 48 -0.88 -10.55 7.10
C SER A 48 -1.45 -9.48 8.05
N GLN A 49 -1.06 -8.21 7.86
CA GLN A 49 -1.51 -7.10 8.69
C GLN A 49 -2.66 -6.32 8.07
N CYS A 50 -2.59 -6.00 6.77
CA CYS A 50 -3.64 -5.25 6.08
C CYS A 50 -4.76 -6.15 5.54
N GLY A 51 -4.50 -7.45 5.41
CA GLY A 51 -5.38 -8.45 4.78
C GLY A 51 -5.31 -8.43 3.26
N ARG A 52 -6.28 -9.09 2.62
CA ARG A 52 -6.43 -9.13 1.15
C ARG A 52 -7.16 -7.88 0.64
N TYR A 53 -6.66 -7.28 -0.43
CA TYR A 53 -7.24 -6.14 -1.11
C TYR A 53 -6.82 -6.10 -2.58
N ARG A 54 -7.57 -5.36 -3.40
CA ARG A 54 -7.26 -5.11 -4.81
C ARG A 54 -7.17 -3.62 -5.07
N MET A 55 -6.32 -3.20 -6.00
CA MET A 55 -6.19 -1.81 -6.45
C MET A 55 -5.87 -1.75 -7.93
N SER A 56 -6.25 -0.66 -8.59
CA SER A 56 -5.91 -0.48 -10.00
C SER A 56 -4.41 -0.23 -10.16
N SER A 57 -3.78 -0.82 -11.18
CA SER A 57 -2.37 -0.54 -11.50
C SER A 57 -2.17 0.96 -11.75
N ALA A 58 -3.19 1.64 -12.31
CA ALA A 58 -3.20 3.09 -12.51
C ALA A 58 -3.01 3.87 -11.21
N LEU A 59 -3.75 3.52 -10.13
CA LEU A 59 -3.57 4.15 -8.82
C LEU A 59 -2.15 3.93 -8.29
N VAL A 60 -1.62 2.71 -8.43
CA VAL A 60 -0.24 2.42 -8.01
C VAL A 60 0.74 3.31 -8.75
N PHE A 61 0.60 3.45 -10.07
CA PHE A 61 1.44 4.35 -10.87
C PHE A 61 1.29 5.81 -10.44
N THR A 62 0.08 6.30 -10.17
CA THR A 62 -0.15 7.66 -9.68
C THR A 62 0.54 7.91 -8.34
N LEU A 63 0.43 6.98 -7.40
CA LEU A 63 1.11 7.09 -6.10
C LEU A 63 2.63 7.08 -6.25
N MET A 64 3.16 6.28 -7.18
CA MET A 64 4.58 6.26 -7.54
C MET A 64 5.06 7.57 -8.14
N GLU A 65 4.32 8.12 -9.10
CA GLU A 65 4.65 9.37 -9.76
C GLU A 65 4.63 10.55 -8.77
N GLN A 66 3.65 10.57 -7.87
CA GLN A 66 3.49 11.64 -6.89
C GLN A 66 4.33 11.43 -5.62
N GLY A 67 5.00 10.27 -5.47
CA GLY A 67 5.75 9.91 -4.27
C GLY A 67 4.86 9.79 -3.02
N GLN A 68 3.58 9.47 -3.21
CA GLN A 68 2.59 9.39 -2.15
C GLN A 68 2.50 7.97 -1.58
N ILE A 69 2.18 7.90 -0.29
CA ILE A 69 1.96 6.64 0.43
C ILE A 69 0.60 6.65 1.11
N PHE A 70 0.06 5.47 1.33
CA PHE A 70 -1.15 5.34 2.13
C PHE A 70 -0.87 5.61 3.61
N ASP A 71 -1.83 6.25 4.27
CA ASP A 71 -1.92 6.22 5.71
C ASP A 71 -2.33 4.80 6.13
N THR A 72 -1.36 4.06 6.66
CA THR A 72 -1.54 2.65 7.04
C THR A 72 -2.68 2.46 8.05
N GLN A 73 -2.81 3.35 9.04
CA GLN A 73 -3.80 3.17 10.11
C GLN A 73 -5.20 3.46 9.59
N ARG A 74 -5.36 4.53 8.80
CA ARG A 74 -6.64 4.90 8.19
C ARG A 74 -7.07 3.85 7.17
N MET A 75 -6.17 3.38 6.32
CA MET A 75 -6.49 2.32 5.36
C MET A 75 -6.86 1.00 6.02
N ARG A 76 -6.17 0.59 7.09
CA ARG A 76 -6.56 -0.63 7.84
C ARG A 76 -7.96 -0.51 8.44
N THR A 77 -8.29 0.67 8.96
CA THR A 77 -9.62 0.92 9.53
C THR A 77 -10.68 0.85 8.45
N TRP A 78 -10.43 1.48 7.30
CA TRP A 78 -11.31 1.41 6.13
C TRP A 78 -11.46 -0.03 5.60
N LEU A 79 -10.36 -0.77 5.41
CA LEU A 79 -10.39 -2.16 4.96
C LEU A 79 -11.17 -3.08 5.90
N ARG A 80 -11.09 -2.85 7.22
CA ARG A 80 -11.87 -3.62 8.20
C ARG A 80 -13.37 -3.33 8.07
N ALA A 81 -13.75 -2.07 7.87
CA ALA A 81 -15.15 -1.70 7.66
C ALA A 81 -15.70 -2.28 6.36
N GLN A 82 -14.94 -2.17 5.26
CA GLN A 82 -15.35 -2.70 3.95
C GLN A 82 -15.53 -4.21 3.94
N ARG A 83 -14.72 -4.96 4.71
CA ARG A 83 -14.84 -6.42 4.80
C ARG A 83 -16.15 -6.91 5.40
N CYS A 84 -16.89 -6.05 6.09
CA CYS A 84 -18.23 -6.38 6.56
C CYS A 84 -19.25 -6.42 5.41
N GLU A 85 -18.97 -5.74 4.29
CA GLU A 85 -19.87 -5.56 3.16
C GLU A 85 -19.41 -6.36 1.93
N VAL A 86 -18.10 -6.39 1.66
CA VAL A 86 -17.50 -7.05 0.50
C VAL A 86 -16.33 -7.96 0.91
N SER A 87 -16.22 -9.12 0.28
CA SER A 87 -15.17 -10.10 0.59
C SER A 87 -13.78 -9.65 0.10
N LEU A 88 -13.72 -8.84 -0.95
CA LEU A 88 -12.50 -8.30 -1.52
C LEU A 88 -12.64 -6.78 -1.75
N PRO A 89 -12.17 -5.95 -0.81
CA PRO A 89 -12.19 -4.50 -0.97
C PRO A 89 -11.34 -4.06 -2.16
N ILE A 90 -11.90 -3.16 -2.97
CA ILE A 90 -11.23 -2.51 -4.10
C ILE A 90 -10.88 -1.09 -3.67
N ILE A 91 -9.60 -0.72 -3.77
CA ILE A 91 -9.12 0.62 -3.47
C ILE A 91 -8.94 1.34 -4.81
N ASP A 92 -9.77 2.35 -5.06
CA ASP A 92 -9.58 3.33 -6.13
C ASP A 92 -9.05 4.65 -5.53
N ILE A 93 -8.86 5.65 -6.39
CA ILE A 93 -8.34 6.96 -6.01
C ILE A 93 -9.25 7.69 -5.01
N ASP A 94 -10.57 7.49 -5.09
CA ASP A 94 -11.54 8.10 -4.18
C ASP A 94 -11.44 7.51 -2.75
N GLU A 95 -11.06 6.24 -2.64
CA GLU A 95 -10.85 5.54 -1.37
C GLU A 95 -9.41 5.64 -0.86
N ALA A 96 -8.52 6.27 -1.62
CA ALA A 96 -7.10 6.36 -1.28
C ALA A 96 -6.85 7.35 -0.13
N LEU A 97 -6.77 6.83 1.10
CA LEU A 97 -6.42 7.63 2.29
C LEU A 97 -4.91 7.79 2.40
N LEU A 98 -4.40 8.93 1.94
CA LEU A 98 -2.97 9.20 1.85
C LEU A 98 -2.39 9.84 3.12
N ALA A 99 -1.11 9.57 3.39
CA ALA A 99 -0.35 10.26 4.42
C ALA A 99 -0.11 11.72 3.97
N ARG A 100 -0.25 12.67 4.90
CA ARG A 100 0.04 14.09 4.69
C ARG A 100 1.51 14.40 4.90
#